data_AF-A0A1G2CZL3-F1
#
_entry.id   AF-A0A1G2CZL3-F1
#
_cell.length_a   1.000
_cell.length_b   1.000
_cell.length_c   1.000
_cell.angle_alpha   90.00
_cell.angle_beta   90.00
_cell.angle_gamma   90.00
#
_symmetry.space_group_name_H-M   'P 1'
#
loop_
_entity.id
_entity.type
_entity.pdbx_description
1 polymer ?
#
loop_
_entity_poly.entity_id
_entity_poly.type
_entity_poly.pdbx_seq_one_letter_code
_entity_poly.pdbx_strand_id
1 'polypeptide(L)'
;MPLRFSSLVIVDAVKILYLITKSNFGGAQRYVYDLATETKKRGHDVVVGFGGDGPLATKLADAGVRTVSIATLERDVNPLNDFKTFLKLLDLFAKERPEVIHLNSSKMGGLGALAARLWNAWSWIFKFWNKGGHPARIIFTGHGWAFNEERSDFERFLIGCAHWVTIRLANQVIAVSRKTREQVGVLPFSWHRLAVIHNGIGTVTTLSRDEALTIILGGQKTAFLANKPLIVGTLAELHKNKGLSYAIEGIALLQKLTDAELIFLVLGEGEERTYLEHLIAKNDLSKNVLLAGNKENGITLLSAFDIFLLPSITEAFPYAILEAGKVGLPIIATSVGGIPEVIDDMESGILIQSKNPGEIARAIAYLVQNPDRRKQLGEAIAKRIADRFNLEIMVEQTMALYKNT
;
A
#
# COMPACT_ATOMS: atom_id res chain seq x y z
N MET A 1 -31.59 32.85 20.09
CA MET A 1 -31.13 31.49 19.73
C MET A 1 -31.45 31.27 18.26
N PRO A 2 -30.52 31.45 17.30
CA PRO A 2 -30.85 31.19 15.91
C PRO A 2 -30.55 29.72 15.58
N LEU A 3 -31.57 29.07 15.04
CA LEU A 3 -31.54 27.72 14.48
C LEU A 3 -30.47 27.67 13.38
N ARG A 4 -29.42 26.86 13.57
CA ARG A 4 -28.51 26.48 12.49
C ARG A 4 -29.25 25.51 11.57
N PHE A 5 -29.73 26.00 10.43
CA PHE A 5 -30.00 25.14 9.30
C PHE A 5 -28.66 24.55 8.84
N SER A 6 -28.45 23.27 9.13
CA SER A 6 -27.45 22.47 8.43
C SER A 6 -27.90 22.38 6.99
N SER A 7 -27.32 23.19 6.10
CA SER A 7 -27.43 22.99 4.66
C SER A 7 -26.93 21.59 4.34
N LEU A 8 -27.86 20.65 4.08
CA LEU A 8 -27.53 19.42 3.38
C LEU A 8 -26.94 19.86 2.04
N VAL A 9 -25.61 19.79 1.92
CA VAL A 9 -24.99 19.79 0.61
C VAL A 9 -25.48 18.50 -0.04
N ILE A 10 -26.42 18.63 -0.98
CA ILE A 10 -26.79 17.52 -1.84
C ILE A 10 -25.55 17.22 -2.66
N VAL A 11 -24.80 16.20 -2.24
CA VAL A 11 -23.73 15.64 -3.05
C VAL A 11 -24.42 14.87 -4.16
N ASP A 12 -24.20 15.25 -5.42
CA ASP A 12 -24.63 14.44 -6.55
C ASP A 12 -23.99 13.05 -6.40
N ALA A 13 -24.81 12.07 -6.02
CA ALA A 13 -24.36 10.72 -5.74
C ALA A 13 -23.85 10.09 -7.05
N VAL A 14 -22.60 9.62 -7.01
CA VAL A 14 -21.90 9.04 -8.16
C VAL A 14 -21.89 7.53 -8.00
N LYS A 15 -22.16 6.79 -9.08
CA LYS A 15 -21.97 5.34 -9.11
C LYS A 15 -20.51 4.98 -9.39
N ILE A 16 -19.81 4.42 -8.40
CA ILE A 16 -18.38 4.10 -8.48
C ILE A 16 -18.19 2.58 -8.37
N LEU A 17 -17.51 2.01 -9.36
CA LEU A 17 -17.10 0.60 -9.37
C LEU A 17 -15.59 0.51 -9.24
N TYR A 18 -15.11 0.10 -8.06
CA TYR A 18 -13.72 -0.25 -7.82
C TYR A 18 -13.47 -1.69 -8.23
N LEU A 19 -12.39 -1.96 -8.96
CA LEU A 19 -12.02 -3.31 -9.37
C LEU A 19 -10.58 -3.61 -8.97
N ILE A 20 -10.33 -4.79 -8.38
CA ILE A 20 -8.99 -5.26 -8.02
C ILE A 20 -8.84 -6.76 -8.25
N THR A 21 -7.64 -7.22 -8.64
CA THR A 21 -7.45 -8.64 -9.01
C THR A 21 -7.65 -9.60 -7.84
N LYS A 22 -7.06 -9.34 -6.68
CA LYS A 22 -7.08 -10.26 -5.54
C LYS A 22 -7.77 -9.65 -4.33
N SER A 23 -8.36 -10.52 -3.52
CA SER A 23 -9.00 -10.21 -2.23
C SER A 23 -8.11 -10.45 -0.99
N ASN A 24 -6.80 -10.73 -1.16
CA ASN A 24 -5.85 -10.67 -0.04
C ASN A 24 -5.73 -9.25 0.52
N PHE A 25 -5.19 -9.04 1.72
CA PHE A 25 -5.16 -7.70 2.33
C PHE A 25 -3.75 -7.10 2.38
N GLY A 26 -3.27 -6.61 1.24
CA GLY A 26 -2.04 -5.83 1.12
C GLY A 26 -2.31 -4.34 0.84
N GLY A 27 -1.27 -3.58 0.49
CA GLY A 27 -1.36 -2.13 0.28
C GLY A 27 -2.39 -1.70 -0.78
N ALA A 28 -2.45 -2.40 -1.92
CA ALA A 28 -3.42 -2.08 -2.97
C ALA A 28 -4.87 -2.36 -2.52
N GLN A 29 -5.11 -3.40 -1.74
CA GLN A 29 -6.42 -3.70 -1.18
C GLN A 29 -6.80 -2.78 -0.04
N ARG A 30 -5.83 -2.35 0.78
CA ARG A 30 -6.03 -1.29 1.77
C ARG A 30 -6.49 0.00 1.10
N TYR A 31 -5.84 0.41 0.01
CA TYR A 31 -6.24 1.56 -0.79
C TYR A 31 -7.68 1.46 -1.31
N VAL A 32 -8.05 0.31 -1.89
CA VAL A 32 -9.42 0.08 -2.37
C VAL A 32 -10.43 0.10 -1.22
N TYR A 33 -10.10 -0.54 -0.08
CA TYR A 33 -10.95 -0.53 1.11
C TYR A 33 -11.18 0.90 1.63
N ASP A 34 -10.11 1.67 1.79
CA ASP A 34 -10.15 3.03 2.30
C ASP A 34 -10.98 3.94 1.37
N LEU A 35 -10.74 3.90 0.06
CA LEU A 35 -11.54 4.68 -0.90
C LEU A 35 -13.00 4.24 -0.94
N ALA A 36 -13.28 2.94 -0.99
CA ALA A 36 -14.64 2.44 -1.10
C ALA A 36 -15.49 2.76 0.13
N THR A 37 -14.90 2.63 1.33
CA THR A 37 -15.60 2.94 2.58
C THR A 37 -15.82 4.44 2.75
N GLU A 38 -14.81 5.28 2.48
CA GLU A 38 -14.95 6.74 2.62
C GLU A 38 -15.87 7.35 1.57
N THR A 39 -15.79 6.91 0.31
CA THR A 39 -16.72 7.41 -0.73
C THR A 39 -18.16 6.97 -0.45
N LYS A 40 -18.38 5.75 0.08
CA LYS A 40 -19.71 5.33 0.52
C LYS A 40 -20.22 6.20 1.67
N LYS A 41 -19.39 6.51 2.68
CA LYS A 41 -19.75 7.41 3.80
C LYS A 41 -20.18 8.79 3.31
N ARG A 42 -19.59 9.27 2.22
CA ARG A 42 -19.95 10.53 1.56
C ARG A 42 -21.22 10.45 0.68
N GLY A 43 -21.93 9.33 0.68
CA GLY A 43 -23.22 9.16 0.01
C GLY A 43 -23.16 8.64 -1.43
N HIS A 44 -21.99 8.21 -1.91
CA HIS A 44 -21.85 7.63 -3.25
C HIS A 44 -22.33 6.17 -3.30
N ASP A 45 -22.82 5.71 -4.46
CA ASP A 45 -23.21 4.31 -4.70
C ASP A 45 -21.97 3.51 -5.10
N VAL A 46 -21.42 2.76 -4.15
CA VAL A 46 -20.12 2.10 -4.28
C VAL A 46 -20.26 0.59 -4.43
N VAL A 47 -19.49 0.04 -5.37
CA VAL A 47 -19.30 -1.39 -5.59
C VAL A 47 -17.83 -1.72 -5.66
N VAL A 48 -17.44 -2.85 -5.08
CA VAL A 48 -16.10 -3.40 -5.25
C VAL A 48 -16.16 -4.78 -5.88
N GLY A 49 -15.51 -4.95 -7.03
CA GLY A 49 -15.32 -6.25 -7.66
C GLY A 49 -13.90 -6.80 -7.45
N PHE A 50 -13.78 -8.07 -7.10
CA PHE A 50 -12.48 -8.72 -6.88
C PHE A 50 -12.50 -10.22 -7.15
N GLY A 51 -11.31 -10.81 -7.33
CA GLY A 51 -11.13 -12.26 -7.41
C GLY A 51 -10.97 -12.91 -6.04
N GLY A 52 -11.53 -14.10 -5.87
CA GLY A 52 -11.49 -14.88 -4.63
C GLY A 52 -12.43 -14.38 -3.52
N ASP A 53 -12.19 -14.86 -2.31
CA ASP A 53 -12.97 -14.68 -1.07
C ASP A 53 -12.09 -14.31 0.15
N GLY A 54 -10.93 -13.71 -0.09
CA GLY A 54 -9.96 -13.34 0.94
C GLY A 54 -10.40 -12.16 1.85
N PRO A 55 -9.54 -11.74 2.80
CA PRO A 55 -9.91 -10.83 3.88
C PRO A 55 -10.44 -9.45 3.45
N LEU A 56 -10.13 -8.98 2.23
CA LEU A 56 -10.74 -7.76 1.69
C LEU A 56 -12.26 -7.89 1.59
N ALA A 57 -12.76 -9.07 1.18
CA ALA A 57 -14.18 -9.32 1.01
C ALA A 57 -14.93 -9.16 2.35
N THR A 58 -14.43 -9.82 3.40
CA THR A 58 -14.99 -9.74 4.76
C THR A 58 -14.96 -8.30 5.27
N LYS A 59 -13.82 -7.61 5.18
CA LYS A 59 -13.70 -6.22 5.66
C LYS A 59 -14.66 -5.27 4.94
N LEU A 60 -14.85 -5.42 3.63
CA LEU A 60 -15.82 -4.60 2.87
C LEU A 60 -17.26 -4.92 3.26
N ALA A 61 -17.60 -6.20 3.45
CA ALA A 61 -18.91 -6.62 3.90
C ALA A 61 -19.24 -6.08 5.30
N ASP A 62 -18.29 -6.11 6.22
CA ASP A 62 -18.44 -5.54 7.58
C ASP A 62 -18.65 -4.02 7.54
N ALA A 63 -18.05 -3.33 6.58
CA ALA A 63 -18.30 -1.91 6.31
C ALA A 63 -19.59 -1.65 5.49
N GLY A 64 -20.35 -2.71 5.20
CA GLY A 64 -21.57 -2.71 4.40
C GLY A 64 -21.36 -2.33 2.93
N VAL A 65 -20.14 -2.32 2.41
CA VAL A 65 -19.86 -2.01 1.01
C VAL A 65 -20.30 -3.19 0.16
N ARG A 66 -21.01 -2.93 -0.93
CA ARG A 66 -21.49 -3.99 -1.82
C ARG A 66 -20.33 -4.57 -2.63
N THR A 67 -20.21 -5.89 -2.62
CA THR A 67 -19.11 -6.61 -3.27
C THR A 67 -19.59 -7.54 -4.38
N VAL A 68 -18.76 -7.73 -5.41
CA VAL A 68 -18.99 -8.71 -6.48
C VAL A 68 -17.76 -9.59 -6.62
N SER A 69 -17.91 -10.89 -6.36
CA SER A 69 -16.82 -11.84 -6.60
C SER A 69 -16.75 -12.23 -8.09
N ILE A 70 -15.56 -12.14 -8.67
CA ILE A 70 -15.24 -12.53 -10.04
C ILE A 70 -14.35 -13.76 -9.97
N ALA A 71 -14.93 -14.94 -9.79
CA ALA A 71 -14.20 -16.19 -9.52
C ALA A 71 -13.10 -16.56 -10.56
N THR A 72 -13.16 -16.03 -11.78
CA THR A 72 -12.17 -16.29 -12.84
C THR A 72 -10.98 -15.32 -12.82
N LEU A 73 -10.98 -14.34 -11.92
CA LEU A 73 -9.96 -13.32 -11.82
C LEU A 73 -8.82 -13.80 -10.92
N GLU A 74 -7.84 -14.47 -11.52
CA GLU A 74 -6.63 -14.97 -10.86
C GLU A 74 -5.41 -14.07 -11.12
N ARG A 75 -4.31 -14.26 -10.38
CA ARG A 75 -3.06 -13.48 -10.59
C ARG A 75 -2.46 -13.75 -11.95
N ASP A 76 -2.36 -15.03 -12.30
CA ASP A 76 -1.60 -15.47 -13.45
C ASP A 76 -2.39 -15.22 -14.73
N VAL A 77 -1.66 -14.92 -15.80
CA VAL A 77 -2.27 -14.67 -17.11
C VAL A 77 -2.70 -16.02 -17.67
N ASN A 78 -3.99 -16.18 -17.91
CA ASN A 78 -4.57 -17.39 -18.46
C ASN A 78 -5.61 -16.99 -19.52
N PRO A 79 -5.33 -17.17 -20.82
CA PRO A 79 -6.16 -16.63 -21.90
C PRO A 79 -7.65 -16.99 -21.81
N LEU A 80 -7.98 -18.23 -21.41
CA LEU A 80 -9.37 -18.69 -21.29
C LEU A 80 -10.07 -18.05 -20.09
N ASN A 81 -9.42 -18.03 -18.93
CA ASN A 81 -9.96 -17.39 -17.72
C ASN A 81 -10.06 -15.87 -17.88
N ASP A 82 -9.11 -15.27 -18.60
CA ASP A 82 -9.08 -13.84 -18.89
C ASP A 82 -10.19 -13.43 -19.86
N PHE A 83 -10.47 -14.24 -20.89
CA PHE A 83 -11.63 -14.02 -21.76
C PHE A 83 -12.96 -14.17 -21.02
N LYS A 84 -13.11 -15.19 -20.17
CA LYS A 84 -14.30 -15.34 -19.30
C LYS A 84 -14.46 -14.15 -18.36
N THR A 85 -13.35 -13.70 -17.77
CA THR A 85 -13.32 -12.51 -16.90
C THR A 85 -13.72 -11.25 -17.67
N PHE A 86 -13.21 -11.08 -18.89
CA PHE A 86 -13.60 -9.98 -19.77
C PHE A 86 -15.12 -9.95 -20.03
N LEU A 87 -15.73 -11.09 -20.38
CA LEU A 87 -17.18 -11.16 -20.57
C LEU A 87 -17.96 -10.84 -19.28
N LYS A 88 -17.48 -11.33 -18.13
CA LYS A 88 -18.08 -11.00 -16.82
C LYS A 88 -17.96 -9.51 -16.48
N LEU A 89 -16.87 -8.86 -16.86
CA LEU A 89 -16.71 -7.41 -16.68
C LEU A 89 -17.72 -6.64 -17.52
N LEU A 90 -17.95 -7.03 -18.78
CA LEU A 90 -18.98 -6.42 -19.63
C LEU A 90 -20.39 -6.56 -19.03
N ASP A 91 -20.73 -7.77 -18.55
CA ASP A 91 -22.01 -8.03 -17.86
C ASP A 91 -22.14 -7.19 -16.57
N LEU A 92 -21.08 -7.10 -15.78
CA LEU A 92 -21.04 -6.28 -14.58
C LEU A 92 -21.24 -4.79 -14.89
N PHE A 93 -20.58 -4.27 -15.93
CA PHE A 93 -20.76 -2.87 -16.35
C PHE A 93 -22.18 -2.60 -16.85
N ALA A 94 -22.78 -3.54 -17.58
CA ALA A 94 -24.15 -3.42 -18.05
C ALA A 94 -25.19 -3.43 -16.90
N LYS A 95 -24.94 -4.24 -15.85
CA LYS A 95 -25.79 -4.32 -14.65
C LYS A 95 -25.65 -3.11 -13.74
N GLU A 96 -24.42 -2.74 -13.41
CA GLU A 96 -24.15 -1.67 -12.44
C GLU A 96 -24.24 -0.27 -13.03
N ARG A 97 -24.00 -0.15 -14.35
CA ARG A 97 -23.98 1.11 -15.09
C ARG A 97 -23.17 2.20 -14.36
N PRO A 98 -21.89 1.95 -14.06
CA PRO A 98 -21.08 2.90 -13.31
C PRO A 98 -20.81 4.19 -14.08
N GLU A 99 -20.64 5.29 -13.34
CA GLU A 99 -20.13 6.56 -13.86
C GLU A 99 -18.60 6.60 -13.79
N VAL A 100 -18.04 5.92 -12.78
CA VAL A 100 -16.59 5.77 -12.59
C VAL A 100 -16.25 4.29 -12.48
N ILE A 101 -15.31 3.85 -13.30
CA ILE A 101 -14.68 2.53 -13.21
C ILE A 101 -13.24 2.75 -12.76
N HIS A 102 -12.93 2.38 -11.52
CA HIS A 102 -11.61 2.57 -10.93
C HIS A 102 -10.85 1.25 -10.78
N LEU A 103 -9.86 1.07 -11.65
CA LEU A 103 -9.07 -0.13 -11.81
C LEU A 103 -7.83 -0.08 -10.92
N ASN A 104 -7.62 -1.15 -10.16
CA ASN A 104 -6.50 -1.31 -9.24
C ASN A 104 -5.80 -2.66 -9.50
N SER A 105 -4.47 -2.66 -9.56
CA SER A 105 -3.59 -3.74 -10.04
C SER A 105 -3.30 -3.71 -11.55
N SER A 106 -2.17 -4.28 -11.97
CA SER A 106 -1.75 -4.32 -13.39
C SER A 106 -2.72 -5.11 -14.27
N LYS A 107 -3.17 -6.29 -13.82
CA LYS A 107 -4.07 -7.15 -14.60
C LYS A 107 -5.45 -6.52 -14.77
N MET A 108 -6.01 -5.97 -13.70
CA MET A 108 -7.29 -5.28 -13.75
C MET A 108 -7.18 -3.95 -14.51
N GLY A 109 -6.04 -3.28 -14.42
CA GLY A 109 -5.71 -2.11 -15.25
C GLY A 109 -5.87 -2.42 -16.73
N GLY A 110 -5.16 -3.42 -17.25
CA GLY A 110 -5.21 -3.75 -18.68
C GLY A 110 -6.57 -4.31 -19.13
N LEU A 111 -7.02 -5.42 -18.52
CA LEU A 111 -8.23 -6.12 -18.92
C LEU A 111 -9.49 -5.28 -18.67
N GLY A 112 -9.55 -4.63 -17.51
CA GLY A 112 -10.67 -3.78 -17.12
C GLY A 112 -10.76 -2.51 -17.96
N ALA A 113 -9.63 -1.88 -18.33
CA ALA A 113 -9.67 -0.69 -19.17
C ALA A 113 -10.13 -1.02 -20.59
N LEU A 114 -9.70 -2.16 -21.14
CA LEU A 114 -10.18 -2.63 -22.44
C LEU A 114 -11.68 -2.92 -22.42
N ALA A 115 -12.16 -3.66 -21.42
CA ALA A 115 -13.59 -3.96 -21.25
C ALA A 115 -14.41 -2.68 -21.09
N ALA A 116 -13.94 -1.72 -20.30
CA ALA A 116 -14.62 -0.45 -20.09
C ALA A 116 -14.70 0.41 -21.36
N ARG A 117 -13.62 0.43 -22.18
CA ARG A 117 -13.63 1.12 -23.48
C ARG A 117 -14.65 0.52 -24.44
N LEU A 118 -14.70 -0.80 -24.53
CA LEU A 118 -15.65 -1.50 -25.40
C LEU A 118 -17.09 -1.32 -24.91
N TRP A 119 -17.33 -1.38 -23.61
CA TRP A 119 -18.64 -1.10 -23.04
C TRP A 119 -19.09 0.35 -23.28
N ASN A 120 -18.20 1.34 -23.14
CA ASN A 120 -18.50 2.73 -23.47
C ASN A 120 -18.86 2.91 -24.96
N ALA A 121 -18.11 2.26 -25.87
CA ALA A 121 -18.40 2.30 -27.30
C ALA A 121 -19.77 1.66 -27.62
N TRP A 122 -20.07 0.52 -27.01
CA TRP A 122 -21.36 -0.17 -27.17
C TRP A 122 -22.51 0.70 -26.63
N SER A 123 -22.36 1.24 -25.43
CA SER A 123 -23.34 2.13 -24.78
C SER A 123 -23.68 3.33 -25.68
N TRP A 124 -22.67 3.90 -26.34
CA TRP A 124 -22.85 4.98 -27.32
C TRP A 124 -23.59 4.53 -28.58
N ILE A 125 -23.18 3.42 -29.22
CA ILE A 125 -23.80 2.89 -30.45
C ILE A 125 -25.28 2.59 -30.23
N PHE A 126 -25.62 1.96 -29.11
CA PHE A 126 -26.98 1.50 -28.81
C PHE A 126 -27.76 2.45 -27.91
N LYS A 127 -27.23 3.65 -27.64
CA LYS A 127 -27.86 4.74 -26.89
C LYS A 127 -28.40 4.34 -25.51
N PHE A 128 -27.75 3.41 -24.82
CA PHE A 128 -28.01 3.15 -23.41
C PHE A 128 -26.88 3.73 -22.58
N TRP A 129 -27.17 4.79 -21.83
CA TRP A 129 -26.18 5.47 -21.01
C TRP A 129 -26.21 4.96 -19.57
N ASN A 130 -25.12 5.20 -18.85
CA ASN A 130 -25.14 5.06 -17.40
C ASN A 130 -26.08 6.10 -16.75
N LYS A 131 -26.24 6.04 -15.42
CA LYS A 131 -27.10 6.99 -14.69
C LYS A 131 -26.73 8.45 -14.95
N GLY A 132 -25.46 8.74 -15.23
CA GLY A 132 -24.96 10.09 -15.52
C GLY A 132 -25.13 10.55 -16.97
N GLY A 133 -25.65 9.73 -17.89
CA GLY A 133 -25.89 10.14 -19.29
C GLY A 133 -24.63 10.29 -20.14
N HIS A 134 -23.47 9.80 -19.67
CA HIS A 134 -22.16 9.98 -20.30
C HIS A 134 -21.36 8.66 -20.31
N PRO A 135 -20.28 8.52 -21.12
CA PRO A 135 -19.39 7.37 -21.02
C PRO A 135 -18.78 7.29 -19.61
N ALA A 136 -18.58 6.10 -19.07
CA ALA A 136 -17.93 5.97 -17.78
C ALA A 136 -16.47 6.43 -17.84
N ARG A 137 -16.04 7.10 -16.77
CA ARG A 137 -14.66 7.53 -16.57
C ARG A 137 -13.83 6.33 -16.13
N ILE A 138 -12.80 6.03 -16.92
CA ILE A 138 -11.90 4.91 -16.68
C ILE A 138 -10.67 5.45 -15.94
N ILE A 139 -10.55 5.12 -14.66
CA ILE A 139 -9.43 5.52 -13.81
C ILE A 139 -8.59 4.29 -13.52
N PHE A 140 -7.26 4.43 -13.57
CA PHE A 140 -6.34 3.35 -13.19
C PHE A 140 -5.34 3.84 -12.15
N THR A 141 -5.24 3.17 -11.00
CA THR A 141 -4.18 3.45 -10.02
C THR A 141 -3.02 2.46 -10.16
N GLY A 142 -1.82 2.99 -10.40
CA GLY A 142 -0.57 2.25 -10.35
C GLY A 142 -0.04 2.15 -8.92
N HIS A 143 -0.23 1.00 -8.27
CA HIS A 143 0.29 0.67 -6.93
C HIS A 143 1.77 0.26 -6.91
N GLY A 144 2.45 0.43 -8.05
CA GLY A 144 3.75 -0.13 -8.37
C GLY A 144 3.74 -0.68 -9.79
N TRP A 145 4.92 -0.74 -10.41
CA TRP A 145 5.07 -1.21 -11.79
C TRP A 145 5.69 -2.59 -11.83
N ALA A 146 5.08 -3.51 -12.56
CA ALA A 146 5.55 -4.90 -12.64
C ALA A 146 6.94 -5.01 -13.31
N PHE A 147 7.35 -4.01 -14.11
CA PHE A 147 8.68 -3.97 -14.73
C PHE A 147 9.82 -3.57 -13.75
N ASN A 148 9.48 -3.20 -12.51
CA ASN A 148 10.44 -2.95 -11.43
C ASN A 148 10.81 -4.23 -10.64
N GLU A 149 10.12 -5.34 -10.91
CA GLU A 149 10.47 -6.65 -10.36
C GLU A 149 11.68 -7.25 -11.11
N GLU A 150 12.42 -8.15 -10.46
CA GLU A 150 13.53 -8.87 -11.10
C GLU A 150 12.99 -9.74 -12.24
N ARG A 151 13.30 -9.37 -13.49
CA ARG A 151 12.83 -9.98 -14.73
C ARG A 151 13.85 -9.80 -15.84
N SER A 152 13.76 -10.60 -16.89
CA SER A 152 14.59 -10.41 -18.08
C SER A 152 14.22 -9.11 -18.81
N ASP A 153 15.15 -8.54 -19.58
CA ASP A 153 14.91 -7.29 -20.31
C ASP A 153 13.76 -7.41 -21.33
N PHE A 154 13.60 -8.59 -21.93
CA PHE A 154 12.48 -8.87 -22.84
C PHE A 154 11.12 -8.84 -22.13
N GLU A 155 11.01 -9.48 -20.95
CA GLU A 155 9.77 -9.43 -20.16
C GLU A 155 9.48 -8.00 -19.69
N ARG A 156 10.50 -7.26 -19.25
CA ARG A 156 10.36 -5.86 -18.84
C ARG A 156 9.84 -5.00 -19.98
N PHE A 157 10.34 -5.22 -21.20
CA PHE A 157 9.85 -4.55 -22.41
C PHE A 157 8.37 -4.87 -22.69
N LEU A 158 7.98 -6.14 -22.70
CA LEU A 158 6.59 -6.55 -22.93
C LEU A 158 5.64 -5.99 -21.87
N ILE A 159 6.04 -6.03 -20.59
CA ILE A 159 5.28 -5.45 -19.48
C ILE A 159 5.18 -3.93 -19.62
N GLY A 160 6.25 -3.26 -20.04
CA GLY A 160 6.24 -1.84 -20.36
C GLY A 160 5.23 -1.49 -21.46
N CYS A 161 5.21 -2.27 -22.55
CA CYS A 161 4.21 -2.14 -23.62
C CYS A 161 2.78 -2.36 -23.12
N ALA A 162 2.54 -3.38 -22.30
CA ALA A 162 1.23 -3.65 -21.72
C ALA A 162 0.75 -2.52 -20.79
N HIS A 163 1.64 -1.98 -19.96
CA HIS A 163 1.34 -0.80 -19.12
C HIS A 163 1.08 0.44 -19.96
N TRP A 164 1.83 0.65 -21.04
CA TRP A 164 1.59 1.74 -21.97
C TRP A 164 0.19 1.67 -22.57
N VAL A 165 -0.21 0.50 -23.10
CA VAL A 165 -1.56 0.27 -23.61
C VAL A 165 -2.61 0.53 -22.53
N THR A 166 -2.38 0.05 -21.31
CA THR A 166 -3.28 0.28 -20.16
C THR A 166 -3.49 1.78 -19.90
N ILE A 167 -2.41 2.56 -19.85
CA ILE A 167 -2.46 4.02 -19.66
C ILE A 167 -3.22 4.70 -20.82
N ARG A 168 -3.04 4.20 -22.05
CA ARG A 168 -3.75 4.67 -23.25
C ARG A 168 -5.23 4.31 -23.25
N LEU A 169 -5.64 3.26 -22.54
CA LEU A 169 -7.03 2.89 -22.37
C LEU A 169 -7.69 3.63 -21.19
N ALA A 170 -6.97 4.03 -20.16
CA ALA A 170 -7.52 4.85 -19.08
C ALA A 170 -7.79 6.30 -19.53
N ASN A 171 -8.78 6.98 -18.95
CA ASN A 171 -8.98 8.42 -19.09
C ASN A 171 -7.95 9.18 -18.23
N GLN A 172 -7.79 8.76 -16.98
CA GLN A 172 -6.78 9.25 -16.06
C GLN A 172 -6.12 8.09 -15.32
N VAL A 173 -4.86 8.28 -14.95
CA VAL A 173 -4.03 7.32 -14.24
C VAL A 173 -3.48 7.99 -13.00
N ILE A 174 -3.75 7.40 -11.85
CA ILE A 174 -3.20 7.82 -10.57
C ILE A 174 -1.89 7.09 -10.35
N ALA A 175 -0.81 7.83 -10.18
CA ALA A 175 0.44 7.35 -9.65
C ALA A 175 0.50 7.68 -8.16
N VAL A 176 0.81 6.67 -7.32
CA VAL A 176 0.85 6.85 -5.86
C VAL A 176 2.06 7.67 -5.36
N SER A 177 2.98 8.02 -6.25
CA SER A 177 4.17 8.83 -5.97
C SER A 177 4.64 9.56 -7.23
N ARG A 178 5.42 10.64 -7.07
CA ARG A 178 6.09 11.31 -8.21
C ARG A 178 7.02 10.35 -8.92
N LYS A 179 7.76 9.52 -8.19
CA LYS A 179 8.65 8.51 -8.78
C LYS A 179 7.89 7.53 -9.67
N THR A 180 6.74 7.04 -9.20
CA THR A 180 5.86 6.16 -9.98
C THR A 180 5.32 6.87 -11.23
N ARG A 181 4.98 8.16 -11.15
CA ARG A 181 4.57 8.97 -12.32
C ARG A 181 5.71 9.11 -13.34
N GLU A 182 6.91 9.47 -12.89
CA GLU A 182 8.06 9.69 -13.76
C GLU A 182 8.42 8.44 -14.57
N GLN A 183 8.35 7.26 -13.94
CA GLN A 183 8.67 5.97 -14.57
C GLN A 183 7.79 5.64 -15.78
N VAL A 184 6.55 6.15 -15.84
CA VAL A 184 5.65 5.94 -16.99
C VAL A 184 5.40 7.21 -17.80
N GLY A 185 5.79 8.38 -17.28
CA GLY A 185 5.68 9.66 -17.97
C GLY A 185 6.58 9.76 -19.20
N VAL A 186 7.64 8.97 -19.24
CA VAL A 186 8.53 8.81 -20.41
C VAL A 186 7.89 8.07 -21.57
N LEU A 187 6.77 7.36 -21.32
CA LEU A 187 6.08 6.62 -22.38
C LEU A 187 5.31 7.57 -23.30
N PRO A 188 5.34 7.37 -24.63
CA PRO A 188 4.68 8.26 -25.58
C PRO A 188 3.20 8.51 -25.26
N PHE A 189 2.75 9.77 -25.30
CA PHE A 189 1.34 10.15 -25.13
C PHE A 189 0.70 9.78 -23.78
N SER A 190 1.51 9.56 -22.73
CA SER A 190 1.02 9.23 -21.39
C SER A 190 0.90 10.44 -20.47
N TRP A 191 1.74 11.47 -20.63
CA TRP A 191 1.95 12.54 -19.63
C TRP A 191 0.67 13.31 -19.22
N HIS A 192 -0.25 13.56 -20.16
CA HIS A 192 -1.47 14.34 -19.92
C HIS A 192 -2.54 13.58 -19.12
N ARG A 193 -2.29 12.30 -18.82
CA ARG A 193 -3.22 11.42 -18.09
C ARG A 193 -2.72 11.04 -16.71
N LEU A 194 -1.58 11.58 -16.28
CA LEU A 194 -0.93 11.16 -15.04
C LEU A 194 -1.21 12.17 -13.93
N ALA A 195 -1.95 11.76 -12.91
CA ALA A 195 -2.11 12.49 -11.66
C ALA A 195 -1.26 11.82 -10.57
N VAL A 196 -0.67 12.61 -9.67
CA VAL A 196 -0.05 12.09 -8.45
C VAL A 196 -1.04 12.27 -7.32
N ILE A 197 -1.46 11.17 -6.70
CA ILE A 197 -2.28 11.17 -5.49
C ILE A 197 -1.64 10.16 -4.56
N HIS A 198 -1.03 10.66 -3.49
CA HIS A 198 -0.35 9.84 -2.50
C HIS A 198 -1.34 8.99 -1.72
N ASN A 199 -0.88 7.83 -1.22
CA ASN A 199 -1.70 7.07 -0.29
C ASN A 199 -1.87 7.88 1.00
N GLY A 200 -3.09 7.88 1.53
CA GLY A 200 -3.42 8.49 2.82
C GLY A 200 -3.80 7.42 3.84
N ILE A 201 -3.53 7.70 5.12
CA ILE A 201 -3.95 6.84 6.22
C ILE A 201 -4.94 7.52 7.16
N GLY A 202 -5.95 6.74 7.58
CA GLY A 202 -6.96 7.18 8.54
C GLY A 202 -6.50 7.08 10.00
N THR A 203 -7.46 6.95 10.90
CA THR A 203 -7.18 6.70 12.31
C THR A 203 -6.54 5.33 12.50
N VAL A 204 -5.57 5.27 13.41
CA VAL A 204 -4.87 4.05 13.80
C VAL A 204 -5.13 3.82 15.27
N THR A 205 -5.66 2.65 15.61
CA THR A 205 -5.84 2.21 16.99
C THR A 205 -4.73 1.22 17.32
N THR A 206 -3.92 1.53 18.32
CA THR A 206 -2.86 0.64 18.80
C THR A 206 -3.25 0.01 20.13
N LEU A 207 -2.78 -1.21 20.36
CA LEU A 207 -2.80 -1.81 21.68
C LEU A 207 -1.78 -1.12 22.59
N SER A 208 -1.86 -1.36 23.90
CA SER A 208 -0.77 -0.99 24.79
C SER A 208 0.52 -1.74 24.39
N ARG A 209 1.68 -1.18 24.73
CA ARG A 209 2.98 -1.80 24.43
C ARG A 209 3.07 -3.23 24.98
N ASP A 210 2.55 -3.45 26.19
CA ASP A 210 2.63 -4.75 26.85
C ASP A 210 1.75 -5.82 26.17
N GLU A 211 0.52 -5.45 25.78
CA GLU A 211 -0.38 -6.31 25.01
C GLU A 211 0.21 -6.65 23.64
N ALA A 212 0.74 -5.65 22.94
CA ALA A 212 1.38 -5.83 21.65
C ALA A 212 2.58 -6.79 21.75
N LEU A 213 3.47 -6.61 22.73
CA LEU A 213 4.60 -7.51 22.97
C LEU A 213 4.16 -8.93 23.34
N THR A 214 3.07 -9.07 24.09
CA THR A 214 2.50 -10.39 24.42
C THR A 214 2.02 -11.12 23.17
N ILE A 215 1.34 -10.43 22.25
CA ILE A 215 0.87 -11.02 20.99
C ILE A 215 2.03 -11.39 20.05
N ILE A 216 3.08 -10.55 20.01
CA ILE A 216 4.24 -10.78 19.15
C ILE A 216 5.10 -11.94 19.68
N LEU A 217 5.53 -11.85 20.94
CA LEU A 217 6.55 -12.73 21.52
C LEU A 217 5.96 -14.00 22.15
N GLY A 218 4.69 -13.98 22.57
CA GLY A 218 4.04 -15.09 23.26
C GLY A 218 4.88 -15.61 24.44
N GLY A 219 5.10 -16.93 24.51
CA GLY A 219 5.91 -17.56 25.54
C GLY A 219 7.39 -17.17 25.55
N GLN A 220 7.89 -16.52 24.50
CA GLN A 220 9.29 -16.06 24.42
C GLN A 220 9.50 -14.69 25.07
N LYS A 221 8.43 -14.02 25.51
CA LYS A 221 8.45 -12.65 26.05
C LYS A 221 9.49 -12.45 27.15
N THR A 222 9.55 -13.33 28.15
CA THR A 222 10.50 -13.21 29.26
C THR A 222 11.95 -13.31 28.80
N ALA A 223 12.25 -14.22 27.86
CA ALA A 223 13.61 -14.42 27.35
C ALA A 223 14.09 -13.20 26.54
N PHE A 224 13.23 -12.67 25.67
CA PHE A 224 13.58 -11.50 24.85
C PHE A 224 13.58 -10.19 25.64
N LEU A 225 12.73 -10.02 26.67
CA LEU A 225 12.62 -8.75 27.38
C LEU A 225 13.43 -8.64 28.69
N ALA A 226 14.31 -9.63 28.98
CA ALA A 226 14.99 -9.76 30.27
C ALA A 226 15.69 -8.46 30.72
N ASN A 227 16.35 -7.75 29.80
CA ASN A 227 17.11 -6.54 30.10
C ASN A 227 16.48 -5.26 29.51
N LYS A 228 15.19 -5.30 29.18
CA LYS A 228 14.46 -4.17 28.55
C LYS A 228 15.19 -3.62 27.31
N PRO A 229 15.49 -4.47 26.31
CA PRO A 229 16.20 -4.06 25.12
C PRO A 229 15.41 -3.04 24.31
N LEU A 230 16.12 -2.32 23.46
CA LEU A 230 15.49 -1.50 22.44
C LEU A 230 14.92 -2.38 21.34
N ILE A 231 13.70 -2.08 20.89
CA ILE A 231 12.99 -2.88 19.90
C ILE A 231 12.96 -2.13 18.57
N VAL A 232 13.71 -2.63 17.60
CA VAL A 232 13.57 -2.24 16.20
C VAL A 232 12.53 -3.16 15.58
N GLY A 233 11.57 -2.62 14.85
CA GLY A 233 10.50 -3.40 14.25
C GLY A 233 10.26 -3.09 12.79
N THR A 234 9.71 -4.05 12.07
CA THR A 234 9.23 -3.87 10.70
C THR A 234 7.92 -4.62 10.47
N LEU A 235 7.06 -4.08 9.61
CA LEU A 235 5.83 -4.70 9.16
C LEU A 235 5.94 -4.91 7.64
N ALA A 236 6.27 -6.14 7.23
CA ALA A 236 6.57 -6.46 5.84
C ALA A 236 6.39 -7.95 5.55
N GLU A 237 5.91 -8.27 4.34
CA GLU A 237 5.97 -9.63 3.80
C GLU A 237 7.43 -10.10 3.70
N LEU A 238 7.69 -11.39 3.95
CA LEU A 238 9.02 -11.98 3.81
C LEU A 238 9.31 -12.26 2.33
N HIS A 239 9.54 -11.18 1.58
CA HIS A 239 9.80 -11.18 0.15
C HIS A 239 11.08 -10.40 -0.15
N LYS A 240 11.83 -10.80 -1.18
CA LYS A 240 13.13 -10.22 -1.55
C LYS A 240 13.12 -8.69 -1.63
N ASN A 241 12.09 -8.14 -2.28
CA ASN A 241 11.89 -6.70 -2.44
C ASN A 241 11.83 -5.90 -1.11
N LYS A 242 11.59 -6.55 0.04
CA LYS A 242 11.57 -5.91 1.36
C LYS A 242 12.95 -5.80 1.99
N GLY A 243 14.00 -6.39 1.41
CA GLY A 243 15.39 -6.18 1.82
C GLY A 243 15.71 -6.63 3.25
N LEU A 244 14.94 -7.56 3.81
CA LEU A 244 15.09 -8.03 5.20
C LEU A 244 16.44 -8.72 5.44
N SER A 245 17.05 -9.33 4.41
CA SER A 245 18.40 -9.88 4.50
C SER A 245 19.43 -8.80 4.85
N TYR A 246 19.37 -7.64 4.20
CA TYR A 246 20.25 -6.51 4.49
C TYR A 246 20.02 -5.94 5.88
N ALA A 247 18.78 -5.98 6.40
CA ALA A 247 18.52 -5.61 7.78
C ALA A 247 19.15 -6.58 8.77
N ILE A 248 19.03 -7.89 8.56
CA ILE A 248 19.67 -8.91 9.40
C ILE A 248 21.19 -8.73 9.41
N GLU A 249 21.80 -8.53 8.24
CA GLU A 249 23.23 -8.22 8.13
C GLU A 249 23.60 -6.91 8.83
N GLY A 250 22.73 -5.89 8.76
CA GLY A 250 22.89 -4.62 9.47
C GLY A 250 22.85 -4.79 10.99
N ILE A 251 21.96 -5.65 11.50
CA ILE A 251 21.91 -6.00 12.93
C ILE A 251 23.20 -6.72 13.37
N ALA A 252 23.75 -7.61 12.54
CA ALA A 252 25.04 -8.26 12.83
C ALA A 252 26.19 -7.24 12.91
N LEU A 253 26.20 -6.24 12.02
CA LEU A 253 27.20 -5.15 12.05
C LEU A 253 27.01 -4.23 13.26
N LEU A 254 25.76 -3.96 13.64
CA LEU A 254 25.41 -3.09 14.76
C LEU A 254 26.00 -3.60 16.09
N GLN A 255 26.06 -4.92 16.31
CA GLN A 255 26.67 -5.51 17.50
C GLN A 255 28.14 -5.09 17.71
N LYS A 256 28.82 -4.60 16.67
CA LYS A 256 30.20 -4.09 16.73
C LYS A 256 30.28 -2.59 16.98
N LEU A 257 29.15 -1.88 16.91
CA LEU A 257 29.08 -0.41 16.97
C LEU A 257 28.49 0.08 18.30
N THR A 258 27.81 -0.77 19.05
CA THR A 258 27.19 -0.41 20.33
C THR A 258 27.02 -1.62 21.23
N ASP A 259 27.16 -1.42 22.54
CA ASP A 259 26.90 -2.45 23.57
C ASP A 259 25.42 -2.50 24.00
N ALA A 260 24.54 -1.78 23.29
CA ALA A 260 23.13 -1.68 23.66
C ALA A 260 22.41 -2.98 23.27
N GLU A 261 21.62 -3.52 24.21
CA GLU A 261 20.82 -4.70 23.92
C GLU A 261 19.65 -4.33 23.02
N LEU A 262 19.54 -5.03 21.89
CA LEU A 262 18.58 -4.73 20.85
C LEU A 262 17.95 -6.00 20.29
N ILE A 263 16.65 -5.89 20.00
CA ILE A 263 15.89 -6.89 19.29
C ILE A 263 15.34 -6.29 18.00
N PHE A 264 15.45 -7.05 16.91
CA PHE A 264 14.78 -6.79 15.66
C PHE A 264 13.59 -7.75 15.47
N LEU A 265 12.37 -7.19 15.45
CA LEU A 265 11.12 -7.92 15.27
C LEU A 265 10.58 -7.72 13.85
N VAL A 266 10.36 -8.82 13.15
CA VAL A 266 9.77 -8.83 11.81
C VAL A 266 8.35 -9.38 11.88
N LEU A 267 7.35 -8.53 11.63
CA LEU A 267 5.95 -8.93 11.53
C LEU A 267 5.59 -9.17 10.07
N GLY A 268 5.23 -10.41 9.75
CA GLY A 268 4.86 -10.86 8.41
C GLY A 268 5.30 -12.28 8.11
N GLU A 269 4.78 -12.83 7.01
CA GLU A 269 5.16 -14.13 6.45
C GLU A 269 5.52 -13.97 4.97
N GLY A 270 6.16 -14.98 4.40
CA GLY A 270 6.47 -15.00 2.97
C GLY A 270 7.49 -16.06 2.60
N GLU A 271 7.76 -16.14 1.30
CA GLU A 271 8.60 -17.16 0.67
C GLU A 271 10.06 -17.16 1.15
N GLU A 272 10.57 -16.02 1.61
CA GLU A 272 11.97 -15.89 2.05
C GLU A 272 12.21 -16.39 3.48
N ARG A 273 11.19 -16.88 4.20
CA ARG A 273 11.32 -17.26 5.62
C ARG A 273 12.50 -18.18 5.89
N THR A 274 12.59 -19.32 5.21
CA THR A 274 13.65 -20.31 5.41
C THR A 274 15.04 -19.71 5.18
N TYR A 275 15.17 -18.87 4.16
CA TYR A 275 16.43 -18.18 3.86
C TYR A 275 16.81 -17.20 4.97
N LEU A 276 15.85 -16.40 5.47
CA LEU A 276 16.08 -15.45 6.55
C LEU A 276 16.41 -16.16 7.88
N GLU A 277 15.74 -17.26 8.21
CA GLU A 277 16.07 -18.08 9.39
C GLU A 277 17.49 -18.62 9.32
N HIS A 278 17.92 -19.11 8.15
CA HIS A 278 19.31 -19.54 7.95
C HIS A 278 20.30 -18.38 8.11
N LEU A 279 19.97 -17.20 7.57
CA LEU A 279 20.82 -16.01 7.70
C LEU A 279 20.94 -15.53 9.15
N ILE A 280 19.85 -15.59 9.93
CA ILE A 280 19.85 -15.27 11.37
C ILE A 280 20.78 -16.23 12.12
N ALA A 281 20.64 -17.55 11.89
CA ALA A 281 21.47 -18.56 12.53
C ALA A 281 22.95 -18.41 12.15
N LYS A 282 23.24 -18.16 10.86
CA LYS A 282 24.61 -17.97 10.35
C LYS A 282 25.34 -16.78 10.98
N ASN A 283 24.61 -15.75 11.40
CA ASN A 283 25.18 -14.55 12.03
C ASN A 283 25.05 -14.57 13.57
N ASP A 284 24.70 -15.72 14.18
CA ASP A 284 24.50 -15.86 15.62
C ASP A 284 23.46 -14.89 16.22
N LEU A 285 22.45 -14.53 15.43
CA LEU A 285 21.45 -13.52 15.77
C LEU A 285 20.15 -14.09 16.37
N SER A 286 20.08 -15.38 16.69
CA SER A 286 18.83 -16.04 17.15
C SER A 286 18.25 -15.46 18.44
N LYS A 287 19.05 -14.74 19.24
CA LYS A 287 18.58 -14.02 20.44
C LYS A 287 18.17 -12.57 20.16
N ASN A 288 18.55 -12.03 19.00
CA ASN A 288 18.37 -10.63 18.64
C ASN A 288 17.36 -10.45 17.52
N VAL A 289 17.08 -11.45 16.69
CA VAL A 289 16.16 -11.33 15.57
C VAL A 289 15.05 -12.37 15.68
N LEU A 290 13.81 -11.91 15.60
CA LEU A 290 12.63 -12.79 15.58
C LEU A 290 11.76 -12.51 14.36
N LEU A 291 11.57 -13.55 13.55
CA LEU A 291 10.51 -13.59 12.54
C LEU A 291 9.21 -14.02 13.25
N ALA A 292 8.38 -13.06 13.63
CA ALA A 292 7.22 -13.31 14.48
C ALA A 292 6.00 -13.84 13.70
N GLY A 293 6.12 -13.93 12.39
CA GLY A 293 5.07 -14.37 11.49
C GLY A 293 3.96 -13.33 11.29
N ASN A 294 2.92 -13.74 10.58
CA ASN A 294 1.81 -12.87 10.22
C ASN A 294 0.90 -12.72 11.43
N LYS A 295 0.64 -11.46 11.82
CA LYS A 295 -0.27 -11.13 12.93
C LYS A 295 -1.46 -10.38 12.37
N GLU A 296 -2.64 -10.77 12.80
CA GLU A 296 -3.87 -10.09 12.41
C GLU A 296 -3.80 -8.62 12.86
N ASN A 297 -4.16 -7.71 11.95
CA ASN A 297 -4.12 -6.27 12.16
C ASN A 297 -2.76 -5.78 12.71
N GLY A 298 -1.64 -6.18 12.10
CA GLY A 298 -0.28 -5.87 12.57
C GLY A 298 0.01 -4.38 12.88
N ILE A 299 -0.74 -3.45 12.30
CA ILE A 299 -0.72 -2.03 12.65
C ILE A 299 -0.97 -1.76 14.15
N THR A 300 -1.84 -2.55 14.79
CA THR A 300 -2.20 -2.37 16.21
C THR A 300 -1.03 -2.69 17.13
N LEU A 301 -0.03 -3.42 16.62
CA LEU A 301 1.13 -3.92 17.34
C LEU A 301 2.34 -2.98 17.25
N LEU A 302 2.27 -1.91 16.45
CA LEU A 302 3.39 -0.99 16.25
C LEU A 302 3.87 -0.31 17.56
N SER A 303 3.01 -0.20 18.57
CA SER A 303 3.36 0.31 19.90
C SER A 303 4.41 -0.56 20.64
N ALA A 304 4.64 -1.79 20.17
CA ALA A 304 5.72 -2.65 20.65
C ALA A 304 7.12 -2.14 20.28
N PHE A 305 7.24 -1.29 19.27
CA PHE A 305 8.53 -0.87 18.73
C PHE A 305 8.99 0.45 19.32
N ASP A 306 10.30 0.65 19.33
CA ASP A 306 10.98 1.91 19.66
C ASP A 306 11.50 2.60 18.40
N ILE A 307 11.83 1.83 17.36
CA ILE A 307 12.28 2.29 16.04
C ILE A 307 11.61 1.45 14.97
N PHE A 308 11.10 2.07 13.92
CA PHE A 308 10.59 1.38 12.74
C PHE A 308 11.65 1.36 11.63
N LEU A 309 11.95 0.19 11.08
CA LEU A 309 12.90 0.00 9.99
C LEU A 309 12.17 -0.54 8.74
N LEU A 310 12.28 0.17 7.61
CA LEU A 310 11.83 -0.32 6.31
C LEU A 310 13.02 -0.41 5.31
N PRO A 311 13.68 -1.57 5.21
CA PRO A 311 14.91 -1.74 4.44
C PRO A 311 14.65 -2.10 2.96
N SER A 312 13.51 -1.68 2.40
CA SER A 312 13.02 -2.16 1.11
C SER A 312 13.99 -1.90 -0.06
N ILE A 313 14.07 -2.85 -0.98
CA ILE A 313 14.79 -2.69 -2.24
C ILE A 313 14.02 -1.81 -3.20
N THR A 314 12.69 -1.97 -3.25
CA THR A 314 11.78 -1.22 -4.11
C THR A 314 10.45 -1.01 -3.41
N GLU A 315 9.87 0.17 -3.60
CA GLU A 315 8.54 0.54 -3.11
C GLU A 315 7.87 1.50 -4.11
N ALA A 316 6.54 1.55 -4.09
CA ALA A 316 5.81 2.62 -4.78
C ALA A 316 5.51 3.76 -3.80
N PHE A 317 4.71 3.48 -2.77
CA PHE A 317 4.37 4.39 -1.68
C PHE A 317 3.84 3.58 -0.49
N PRO A 318 4.70 3.11 0.43
CA PRO A 318 4.37 2.04 1.37
C PRO A 318 3.47 2.52 2.52
N TYR A 319 2.33 1.84 2.71
CA TYR A 319 1.46 2.08 3.87
C TYR A 319 2.19 1.88 5.20
N ALA A 320 3.13 0.95 5.30
CA ALA A 320 3.85 0.66 6.53
C ALA A 320 4.58 1.88 7.13
N ILE A 321 5.12 2.78 6.29
CA ILE A 321 5.71 4.04 6.76
C ILE A 321 4.64 4.99 7.27
N LEU A 322 3.49 5.09 6.57
CA LEU A 322 2.37 5.93 7.02
C LEU A 322 1.82 5.44 8.36
N GLU A 323 1.72 4.12 8.52
CA GLU A 323 1.28 3.44 9.73
C GLU A 323 2.22 3.70 10.91
N ALA A 324 3.52 3.45 10.74
CA ALA A 324 4.54 3.73 11.75
C ALA A 324 4.61 5.22 12.10
N GLY A 325 4.55 6.08 11.09
CA GLY A 325 4.58 7.52 11.26
C GLY A 325 3.34 8.03 12.00
N LYS A 326 2.16 7.47 11.74
CA LYS A 326 0.91 7.83 12.44
C LYS A 326 0.96 7.51 13.94
N VAL A 327 1.67 6.44 14.32
CA VAL A 327 1.93 6.06 15.72
C VAL A 327 3.01 6.93 16.37
N GLY A 328 3.77 7.69 15.57
CA GLY A 328 4.87 8.53 16.06
C GLY A 328 6.15 7.75 16.30
N LEU A 329 6.35 6.61 15.62
CA LEU A 329 7.62 5.90 15.66
C LEU A 329 8.65 6.66 14.82
N PRO A 330 9.88 6.83 15.31
CA PRO A 330 11.00 7.25 14.46
C PRO A 330 11.23 6.19 13.38
N ILE A 331 11.45 6.65 12.14
CA ILE A 331 11.55 5.77 10.97
C ILE A 331 12.96 5.84 10.39
N ILE A 332 13.56 4.68 10.16
CA ILE A 332 14.70 4.49 9.27
C ILE A 332 14.16 3.76 8.03
N ALA A 333 14.36 4.31 6.84
CA ALA A 333 13.88 3.69 5.61
C ALA A 333 14.82 3.92 4.43
N THR A 334 14.80 3.01 3.46
CA THR A 334 15.59 3.18 2.24
C THR A 334 15.06 4.31 1.37
N SER A 335 15.95 5.05 0.71
CA SER A 335 15.61 6.13 -0.22
C SER A 335 15.21 5.58 -1.60
N VAL A 336 14.10 4.83 -1.66
CA VAL A 336 13.57 4.22 -2.89
C VAL A 336 12.11 4.56 -3.11
N GLY A 337 11.69 4.57 -4.38
CA GLY A 337 10.29 4.81 -4.71
C GLY A 337 9.78 6.16 -4.23
N GLY A 338 8.60 6.16 -3.64
CA GLY A 338 7.99 7.33 -3.00
C GLY A 338 8.38 7.56 -1.53
N ILE A 339 9.28 6.76 -0.95
CA ILE A 339 9.69 6.94 0.46
C ILE A 339 10.26 8.35 0.72
N PRO A 340 11.13 8.92 -0.13
CA PRO A 340 11.65 10.29 0.06
C PRO A 340 10.59 11.39 -0.10
N GLU A 341 9.38 11.06 -0.53
CA GLU A 341 8.27 12.01 -0.54
C GLU A 341 7.58 12.07 0.83
N VAL A 342 7.62 10.95 1.58
CA VAL A 342 7.04 10.82 2.92
C VAL A 342 8.00 11.30 4.00
N ILE A 343 9.29 10.99 3.89
CA ILE A 343 10.31 11.30 4.91
C ILE A 343 11.24 12.40 4.39
N ASP A 344 11.37 13.48 5.17
CA ASP A 344 12.44 14.45 5.00
C ASP A 344 13.64 13.97 5.82
N ASP A 345 14.78 13.72 5.17
CA ASP A 345 15.95 13.10 5.79
C ASP A 345 16.51 13.92 6.95
N MET A 346 16.81 13.25 8.06
CA MET A 346 17.28 13.80 9.34
C MET A 346 16.34 14.83 10.02
N GLU A 347 15.18 15.10 9.43
CA GLU A 347 14.15 16.01 9.93
C GLU A 347 12.89 15.28 10.42
N SER A 348 12.39 14.31 9.63
CA SER A 348 11.21 13.51 9.95
C SER A 348 11.45 12.00 9.82
N GLY A 349 12.71 11.58 9.82
CA GLY A 349 13.14 10.19 9.70
C GLY A 349 14.58 10.14 9.19
N ILE A 350 15.13 8.94 8.99
CA ILE A 350 16.46 8.75 8.43
C ILE A 350 16.32 7.98 7.11
N LEU A 351 16.80 8.56 6.03
CA LEU A 351 16.90 7.91 4.73
C LEU A 351 18.26 7.25 4.58
N ILE A 352 18.25 5.99 4.15
CA ILE A 352 19.47 5.19 3.91
C ILE A 352 19.51 4.66 2.48
N GLN A 353 20.68 4.26 2.02
CA GLN A 353 20.85 3.59 0.75
C GLN A 353 20.27 2.18 0.78
N SER A 354 19.60 1.82 -0.32
CA SER A 354 19.11 0.46 -0.53
C SER A 354 20.26 -0.53 -0.67
N LYS A 355 20.06 -1.76 -0.15
CA LYS A 355 21.07 -2.84 -0.18
C LYS A 355 22.37 -2.50 0.57
N ASN A 356 22.30 -1.65 1.61
CA ASN A 356 23.46 -1.21 2.38
C ASN A 356 23.31 -1.53 3.89
N PRO A 357 23.73 -2.73 4.34
CA PRO A 357 23.71 -3.12 5.76
C PRO A 357 24.46 -2.16 6.68
N GLY A 358 25.55 -1.56 6.19
CA GLY A 358 26.37 -0.64 6.98
C GLY A 358 25.64 0.66 7.34
N GLU A 359 24.82 1.19 6.42
CA GLU A 359 23.99 2.35 6.71
C GLU A 359 22.84 2.01 7.66
N ILE A 360 22.24 0.82 7.55
CA ILE A 360 21.25 0.33 8.51
C ILE A 360 21.86 0.32 9.92
N ALA A 361 23.03 -0.28 10.08
CA ALA A 361 23.73 -0.36 11.36
C ALA A 361 24.03 1.04 11.95
N ARG A 362 24.58 1.95 11.15
CA ARG A 362 24.92 3.31 11.59
C ARG A 362 23.68 4.12 11.97
N ALA A 363 22.60 4.03 11.19
CA ALA A 363 21.36 4.75 11.47
C ALA A 363 20.72 4.26 12.78
N ILE A 364 20.68 2.95 13.01
CA ILE A 364 20.18 2.38 14.27
C ILE A 364 21.10 2.82 15.43
N ALA A 365 22.42 2.69 15.30
CA ALA A 365 23.37 3.11 16.34
C ALA A 365 23.20 4.58 16.72
N TYR A 366 23.02 5.46 15.72
CA TYR A 366 22.76 6.88 15.96
C TYR A 366 21.48 7.09 16.79
N LEU A 367 20.37 6.44 16.46
CA LEU A 367 19.12 6.57 17.24
C LEU A 367 19.20 5.90 18.61
N VAL A 368 20.00 4.84 18.77
CA VAL A 368 20.29 4.22 20.07
C VAL A 368 20.98 5.23 20.99
N GLN A 369 22.00 5.93 20.48
CA GLN A 369 22.80 6.89 21.23
C GLN A 369 22.11 8.24 21.45
N ASN A 370 21.06 8.56 20.68
CA ASN A 370 20.39 9.86 20.71
C ASN A 370 18.88 9.71 20.98
N PRO A 371 18.45 9.38 22.21
CA PRO A 371 17.03 9.19 22.55
C PRO A 371 16.17 10.44 22.33
N ASP A 372 16.71 11.63 22.53
CA ASP A 372 15.98 12.88 22.25
C ASP A 372 15.70 13.05 20.76
N ARG A 373 16.69 12.76 19.90
CA ARG A 373 16.50 12.77 18.44
C ARG A 373 15.49 11.72 18.01
N ARG A 374 15.51 10.54 18.64
CA ARG A 374 14.51 9.49 18.42
C ARG A 374 13.09 10.01 18.65
N LYS A 375 12.85 10.66 19.79
CA LYS A 375 11.54 11.25 20.10
C LYS A 375 11.15 12.36 19.10
N GLN A 376 12.07 13.29 18.81
CA GLN A 376 11.85 14.39 17.88
C GLN A 376 11.47 13.90 16.47
N LEU A 377 12.16 12.89 15.94
CA LEU A 377 11.88 12.34 14.62
C LEU A 377 10.50 11.66 14.57
N GLY A 378 10.12 10.96 15.65
CA GLY A 378 8.79 10.37 15.81
C GLY A 378 7.66 11.41 15.81
N GLU A 379 7.84 12.50 16.56
CA GLU A 379 6.88 13.61 16.60
C GLU A 379 6.79 14.34 15.24
N ALA A 380 7.93 14.56 14.58
CA ALA A 380 8.00 15.22 13.28
C ALA A 380 7.30 14.41 12.18
N ILE A 381 7.53 13.09 12.11
CA ILE A 381 6.86 12.25 11.12
C ILE A 381 5.36 12.15 11.39
N ALA A 382 4.92 12.04 12.65
CA ALA A 382 3.51 12.00 13.01
C ALA A 382 2.78 13.25 12.54
N LYS A 383 3.35 14.42 12.79
CA LYS A 383 2.82 15.70 12.31
C LYS A 383 2.73 15.71 10.78
N ARG A 384 3.80 15.32 10.09
CA ARG A 384 3.84 15.30 8.63
C ARG A 384 2.80 14.36 8.01
N ILE A 385 2.62 13.16 8.57
CA ILE A 385 1.57 12.23 8.12
C ILE A 385 0.18 12.84 8.35
N ALA A 386 -0.07 13.46 9.50
CA ALA A 386 -1.34 14.11 9.78
C ALA A 386 -1.65 15.25 8.79
N ASP A 387 -0.65 16.07 8.46
CA ASP A 387 -0.82 17.25 7.62
C ASP A 387 -0.92 16.94 6.12
N ARG A 388 -0.20 15.91 5.63
CA ARG A 388 0.00 15.70 4.19
C ARG A 388 -0.45 14.35 3.65
N PHE A 389 -0.51 13.32 4.50
CA PHE A 389 -0.75 11.93 4.08
C PHE A 389 -1.90 11.30 4.87
N ASN A 390 -2.90 12.10 5.21
CA ASN A 390 -4.12 11.60 5.82
C ASN A 390 -5.12 11.10 4.76
N LEU A 391 -6.01 10.21 5.18
CA LEU A 391 -7.00 9.57 4.32
C LEU A 391 -7.95 10.57 3.65
N GLU A 392 -8.34 11.64 4.36
CA GLU A 392 -9.29 12.63 3.85
C GLU A 392 -8.72 13.34 2.61
N ILE A 393 -7.46 13.76 2.66
CA ILE A 393 -6.75 14.37 1.52
C ILE A 393 -6.72 13.43 0.31
N MET A 394 -6.37 12.14 0.52
CA MET A 394 -6.33 11.16 -0.56
C MET A 394 -7.70 11.00 -1.24
N VAL A 395 -8.77 10.90 -0.44
CA VAL A 395 -10.14 10.72 -0.94
C VAL A 395 -10.61 12.00 -1.66
N GLU A 396 -10.37 13.18 -1.11
CA GLU A 396 -10.73 14.45 -1.73
C GLU A 396 -10.05 14.65 -3.10
N GLN A 397 -8.74 14.41 -3.18
CA GLN A 397 -8.01 14.49 -4.45
C GLN A 397 -8.53 13.48 -5.47
N THR A 398 -8.84 12.26 -5.02
CA THR A 398 -9.37 11.20 -5.88
C THR A 398 -10.76 11.57 -6.41
N MET A 399 -11.64 12.09 -5.55
CA MET A 399 -12.99 12.55 -5.94
C MET A 399 -12.95 13.77 -6.85
N ALA A 400 -12.00 14.69 -6.64
CA ALA A 400 -11.78 15.82 -7.55
C ALA A 400 -11.35 15.33 -8.93
N LEU A 401 -10.46 14.33 -9.01
CA LEU A 401 -10.06 13.70 -10.27
C LEU A 401 -11.27 13.09 -10.99
N TYR A 402 -12.14 12.38 -10.27
CA TYR A 402 -13.35 11.79 -10.86
C TYR A 402 -14.27 12.83 -11.48
N LYS A 403 -14.35 14.05 -10.94
CA LYS A 403 -15.19 15.13 -11.50
C LYS A 403 -14.58 15.76 -12.75
N ASN A 404 -13.25 15.85 -12.80
CA ASN A 404 -12.50 16.55 -13.85
C ASN A 404 -12.08 15.65 -15.03
N THR A 405 -12.49 14.38 -15.04
CA THR A 405 -12.10 13.39 -16.05
C THR A 405 -13.11 13.26 -17.18
#